data_AF-A0A964I8Q6-F1
#
_entry.id   AF-A0A964I8Q6-F1
#
_cell.length_a   1.000
_cell.length_b   1.000
_cell.length_c   1.000
_cell.angle_alpha   90.00
_cell.angle_beta   90.00
_cell.angle_gamma   90.00
#
_symmetry.space_group_name_H-M   'P 1'
#
loop_
_entity.id
_entity.type
_entity.pdbx_description
1 polymer ?
#
loop_
_entity_poly.entity_id
_entity_poly.type
_entity_poly.pdbx_seq_one_letter_code
_entity_poly.pdbx_strand_id
1 'polypeptide(L)'
;GRTIGFPTANVEVPVTMCVPADGVYAAWYVRLVAGKEEMYPCAINIGRRPTFYENAPVSLIEAHIIGETDLDLYGEVAMLRFVTRLRGEQKFAGLEEMKTQLAIDVANASEILSRA
;
A
#
# COMPACT_ATOMS: atom_id res chain seq x y z
N GLY A 1 0.19 -3.18 -10.12
CA GLY A 1 -1.08 -3.60 -9.51
C GLY A 1 -2.26 -3.70 -10.45
N ARG A 2 -2.59 -2.64 -11.21
CA ARG A 2 -3.83 -2.58 -12.02
C ARG A 2 -4.04 -3.76 -12.97
N THR A 3 -3.01 -4.18 -13.70
CA THR A 3 -3.08 -5.28 -14.69
C THR A 3 -3.34 -6.66 -14.07
N ILE A 4 -3.19 -6.80 -12.76
CA ILE A 4 -3.34 -8.07 -12.03
C ILE A 4 -4.50 -8.04 -11.02
N GLY A 5 -5.34 -7.00 -11.05
CA GLY A 5 -6.52 -6.86 -10.18
C GLY A 5 -6.29 -6.14 -8.85
N PHE A 6 -5.08 -5.62 -8.59
CA PHE A 6 -4.74 -4.93 -7.34
C PHE A 6 -4.23 -3.51 -7.64
N PRO A 7 -5.08 -2.57 -8.11
CA PRO A 7 -4.66 -1.19 -8.37
C PRO A 7 -4.04 -0.58 -7.09
N THR A 8 -2.92 0.11 -7.24
CA THR A 8 -2.22 0.75 -6.13
C THR A 8 -1.97 2.22 -6.45
N ALA A 9 -2.15 3.07 -5.45
CA ALA A 9 -1.66 4.43 -5.46
C ALA A 9 -0.19 4.42 -5.02
N ASN A 10 0.69 4.98 -5.84
CA ASN A 10 2.08 5.19 -5.45
C ASN A 10 2.16 6.48 -4.63
N VAL A 11 2.70 6.39 -3.42
CA VAL A 11 2.88 7.53 -2.53
C VAL A 11 4.36 7.89 -2.50
N GLU A 12 4.68 9.06 -3.04
CA GLU A 12 6.04 9.60 -3.01
C GLU A 12 6.35 10.15 -1.63
N VAL A 13 7.53 9.81 -1.11
CA VAL A 13 8.04 10.30 0.16
C VAL A 13 9.39 10.98 -0.05
N PRO A 14 9.66 12.12 0.62
CA PRO A 14 10.98 12.74 0.59
C PRO A 14 12.04 11.77 1.12
N VAL A 15 13.22 11.75 0.49
CA VAL A 15 14.36 10.91 0.91
C VAL A 15 14.85 11.20 2.33
N THR A 16 14.47 12.35 2.89
CA THR A 16 14.80 12.78 4.25
C THR A 16 13.80 12.29 5.30
N MET A 17 12.71 11.64 4.91
CA MET A 17 11.68 11.13 5.80
C MET A 17 11.98 9.67 6.18
N CYS A 18 11.91 9.35 7.48
CA CYS A 18 11.94 7.97 7.92
C CYS A 18 10.62 7.27 7.56
N VAL A 19 10.73 6.04 7.03
CA VAL A 19 9.58 5.18 6.73
C VAL A 19 9.71 3.86 7.51
N PRO A 20 8.61 3.12 7.73
CA PRO A 20 8.68 1.77 8.29
C PRO A 20 9.57 0.85 7.44
N ALA A 21 10.03 -0.25 8.03
CA ALA A 21 10.83 -1.25 7.32
C ALA A 21 10.09 -1.82 6.10
N ASP A 22 10.83 -2.34 5.13
CA ASP A 22 10.20 -2.97 3.96
C ASP A 22 9.27 -4.14 4.37
N GLY A 23 8.14 -4.25 3.69
CA GLY A 23 7.08 -5.21 3.98
C GLY A 23 5.68 -4.73 3.65
N VAL A 24 4.70 -5.53 4.06
CA VAL A 24 3.28 -5.27 3.85
C VAL A 24 2.61 -4.88 5.16
N TYR A 25 1.73 -3.88 5.11
CA TYR A 25 1.10 -3.27 6.27
C TYR A 25 -0.41 -3.12 6.08
N ALA A 26 -1.16 -3.28 7.18
CA ALA A 26 -2.51 -2.75 7.31
C ALA A 26 -2.43 -1.28 7.73
N ALA A 27 -3.15 -0.42 7.04
CA ALA A 27 -3.12 1.01 7.28
C ALA A 27 -4.42 1.70 6.86
N TRP A 28 -4.56 2.96 7.25
CA TRP A 28 -5.58 3.86 6.70
C TRP A 28 -4.95 4.82 5.70
N TYR A 29 -5.56 4.94 4.52
CA TYR A 29 -5.34 6.05 3.61
C TYR A 29 -6.29 7.18 4.00
N VAL A 30 -5.74 8.35 4.32
CA VAL A 30 -6.52 9.49 4.83
C VAL A 30 -6.44 10.64 3.85
N ARG A 31 -7.61 11.11 3.44
CA ARG A 31 -7.81 12.27 2.56
C ARG A 31 -8.41 13.41 3.36
N LEU A 32 -8.02 14.63 3.02
CA LEU A 32 -8.66 15.84 3.54
C LEU A 32 -9.55 16.44 2.45
N VAL A 33 -10.85 16.23 2.58
CA VAL A 33 -11.87 16.74 1.65
C VAL A 33 -12.71 17.79 2.36
N ALA A 34 -12.67 19.03 1.87
CA ALA A 34 -13.40 20.16 2.46
C ALA A 34 -13.19 20.33 3.99
N GLY A 35 -11.96 20.07 4.46
CA GLY A 35 -11.59 20.17 5.88
C GLY A 35 -12.04 18.99 6.75
N LYS A 36 -12.55 17.91 6.16
CA LYS A 36 -12.90 16.67 6.85
C LYS A 36 -11.97 15.53 6.44
N GLU A 37 -11.66 14.66 7.39
CA GLU A 37 -10.92 13.43 7.12
C GLU A 37 -11.87 12.37 6.55
N GLU A 38 -11.54 11.87 5.36
CA GLU A 38 -12.09 10.64 4.80
C GLU A 38 -11.02 9.56 4.94
N MET A 39 -11.37 8.45 5.58
CA MET A 39 -10.44 7.36 5.85
C MET A 39 -10.86 6.11 5.09
N TYR A 40 -9.91 5.52 4.38
CA TYR A 40 -10.12 4.29 3.62
C TYR A 40 -9.16 3.21 4.10
N PRO A 41 -9.65 1.97 4.34
CA PRO A 41 -8.78 0.88 4.72
C PRO A 41 -7.89 0.53 3.54
N CYS A 42 -6.59 0.30 3.78
CA CYS A 42 -5.66 -0.05 2.73
C CYS A 42 -4.62 -1.09 3.17
N ALA A 43 -4.18 -1.89 2.21
CA ALA A 43 -2.97 -2.69 2.31
C ALA A 43 -1.83 -1.91 1.65
N ILE A 44 -0.75 -1.66 2.39
CA ILE A 44 0.42 -0.93 1.90
C ILE A 44 1.57 -1.90 1.67
N ASN A 45 2.17 -1.87 0.49
CA ASN A 45 3.48 -2.47 0.23
C ASN A 45 4.55 -1.37 0.31
N ILE A 46 5.56 -1.56 1.15
CA ILE A 46 6.80 -0.79 1.15
C ILE A 46 7.89 -1.71 0.64
N GLY A 47 8.47 -1.40 -0.51
CA GLY A 47 9.51 -2.25 -1.08
C GLY A 47 10.21 -1.65 -2.28
N ARG A 48 11.27 -2.31 -2.72
CA ARG A 48 12.04 -1.88 -3.90
C ARG A 48 11.48 -2.54 -5.14
N ARG A 49 11.56 -1.85 -6.29
CA ARG A 49 11.36 -2.47 -7.62
C ARG A 49 12.72 -2.74 -8.25
N PRO A 50 13.28 -3.97 -8.13
CA PRO A 50 14.60 -4.26 -8.69
C PRO A 50 14.61 -4.17 -10.22
N THR A 51 13.46 -4.41 -10.86
CA THR A 51 13.31 -4.56 -12.31
C THR A 51 13.13 -3.27 -13.10
N PHE A 52 12.83 -2.14 -12.45
CA PHE A 52 12.61 -0.86 -13.16
C PHE A 52 13.62 0.22 -12.77
N TYR A 53 14.25 0.11 -11.60
CA TYR A 53 15.17 1.12 -11.08
C TYR A 53 16.27 0.43 -10.27
N GLU A 54 17.31 -0.09 -10.93
CA GLU A 54 18.49 -0.69 -10.25
C GLU A 54 19.15 0.28 -9.24
N ASN A 55 18.88 1.58 -9.34
CA ASN A 55 19.41 2.64 -8.47
C ASN A 55 18.32 3.45 -7.74
N ALA A 56 17.13 2.91 -7.50
CA ALA A 56 16.11 3.64 -6.75
C ALA A 56 16.64 3.94 -5.33
N PRO A 57 16.83 5.20 -4.93
CA PRO A 57 17.45 5.54 -3.65
C PRO A 57 16.55 5.22 -2.45
N VAL A 58 15.26 4.99 -2.70
CA VAL A 58 14.23 4.75 -1.68
C VAL A 58 13.26 3.66 -2.10
N SER A 59 12.69 2.96 -1.13
CA SER A 59 11.57 2.04 -1.34
C SER A 59 10.32 2.82 -1.78
N LEU A 60 9.52 2.22 -2.66
CA LEU A 60 8.23 2.76 -3.07
C LEU A 60 7.17 2.36 -2.04
N ILE A 61 6.25 3.28 -1.77
CA ILE A 61 5.05 3.00 -0.98
C ILE A 61 3.88 2.85 -1.95
N GLU A 62 3.27 1.68 -1.96
CA GLU A 62 2.14 1.36 -2.83
C GLU A 62 0.92 1.03 -1.96
N ALA A 63 -0.11 1.87 -1.98
CA ALA A 63 -1.34 1.69 -1.21
C ALA A 63 -2.44 1.09 -2.10
N HIS A 64 -2.95 -0.09 -1.73
CA HIS A 64 -4.15 -0.68 -2.33
C HIS A 64 -5.35 -0.36 -1.44
N ILE A 65 -6.29 0.46 -1.95
CA ILE A 65 -7.52 0.79 -1.22
C ILE A 65 -8.47 -0.39 -1.27
N ILE A 66 -8.97 -0.80 -0.11
CA ILE A 66 -9.84 -1.95 0.04
C ILE A 66 -11.29 -1.50 -0.08
N GLY A 67 -12.04 -2.13 -0.97
CA GLY A 67 -13.47 -1.87 -1.16
C GLY A 67 -13.81 -0.70 -2.08
N GLU A 68 -12.82 0.05 -2.59
CA GLU A 68 -13.01 1.20 -3.47
C GLU A 68 -12.20 1.08 -4.75
N THR A 69 -12.84 1.20 -5.91
CA THR A 69 -12.18 1.07 -7.23
C THR A 69 -12.14 2.37 -8.03
N ASP A 70 -12.96 3.35 -7.66
CA ASP A 70 -13.25 4.52 -8.50
C ASP A 70 -12.67 5.81 -7.91
N LEU A 71 -11.81 5.71 -6.88
CA LEU A 71 -11.12 6.84 -6.30
C LEU A 71 -10.01 7.35 -7.22
N ASP A 72 -10.10 8.61 -7.63
CA ASP A 72 -8.98 9.34 -8.23
C ASP A 72 -8.11 9.92 -7.12
N LEU A 73 -6.93 9.34 -6.95
CA LEU A 73 -5.94 9.68 -5.93
C LEU A 73 -4.70 10.37 -6.53
N TYR A 74 -4.72 10.71 -7.83
CA TYR A 74 -3.58 11.33 -8.48
C TYR A 74 -3.48 12.81 -8.14
N GLY A 75 -2.27 13.25 -7.75
CA GLY A 75 -1.96 14.65 -7.50
C GLY A 75 -2.44 15.19 -6.14
N GLU A 76 -3.08 14.38 -5.30
CA GLU A 76 -3.45 14.78 -3.95
C GLU A 76 -2.35 14.53 -2.92
N VAL A 77 -2.44 15.21 -1.78
CA VAL A 77 -1.57 14.96 -0.63
C VAL A 77 -2.11 13.76 0.14
N ALA A 78 -1.41 12.63 0.03
CA ALA A 78 -1.75 11.40 0.75
C ALA A 78 -1.23 11.44 2.20
N MET A 79 -2.08 11.04 3.16
CA MET A 79 -1.65 10.70 4.51
C MET A 79 -1.88 9.21 4.76
N LEU A 80 -0.87 8.53 5.28
CA LEU A 80 -0.94 7.09 5.60
C LEU A 80 -0.81 6.90 7.11
N ARG A 81 -1.78 6.23 7.73
CA ARG A 81 -1.75 5.85 9.14
C ARG A 81 -1.50 4.35 9.24
N PHE A 82 -0.26 3.96 9.46
CA PHE A 82 0.13 2.56 9.64
C PHE A 82 -0.43 2.01 10.94
N VAL A 83 -1.04 0.82 10.89
CA VAL A 83 -1.62 0.14 12.05
C VAL A 83 -0.77 -1.07 12.43
N THR A 84 -0.58 -2.01 11.50
CA THR A 84 0.09 -3.29 11.79
C THR A 84 0.94 -3.73 10.61
N ARG A 85 2.15 -4.24 10.87
CA ARG A 85 2.96 -4.95 9.87
C ARG A 85 2.44 -6.38 9.72
N LEU A 86 2.05 -6.75 8.51
CA LEU A 86 1.51 -8.08 8.19
C LEU A 86 2.63 -9.08 7.92
N ARG A 87 3.61 -8.69 7.10
CA ARG A 87 4.75 -9.53 6.71
C ARG A 87 5.91 -8.71 6.14
N GLY A 88 7.07 -9.35 5.98
CA GLY A 88 8.17 -8.81 5.18
C GLY A 88 7.97 -9.01 3.68
N GLU A 89 8.95 -8.55 2.89
CA GLU A 89 9.02 -8.85 1.45
C GLU A 89 9.17 -10.36 1.22
N GLN A 90 8.56 -10.85 0.15
CA GLN A 90 8.58 -12.26 -0.25
C GLN A 90 8.81 -12.35 -1.76
N LYS A 91 9.64 -13.31 -2.17
CA LYS A 91 9.75 -13.69 -3.58
C LYS A 91 8.67 -14.73 -3.89
N PHE A 92 8.00 -14.57 -5.01
CA PHE A 92 7.01 -15.52 -5.50
C PHE A 92 7.59 -16.32 -6.66
N ALA A 93 7.27 -17.61 -6.75
CA ALA A 93 7.66 -18.47 -7.85
C ALA A 93 6.90 -18.14 -9.15
N GLY A 94 5.77 -17.42 -9.05
CA GLY A 94 5.00 -16.99 -10.21
C GLY A 94 3.85 -16.04 -9.87
N LEU A 95 3.15 -15.60 -10.92
CA LEU A 95 2.07 -14.63 -10.83
C LEU A 95 0.90 -15.09 -9.96
N GLU A 96 0.52 -16.37 -10.06
CA GLU A 96 -0.63 -16.89 -9.31
C GLU A 96 -0.35 -16.95 -7.80
N GLU A 97 0.85 -17.41 -7.40
CA GLU A 97 1.26 -17.39 -6.00
C GLU A 97 1.25 -15.96 -5.42
N MET A 98 1.76 -15.00 -6.20
CA MET A 98 1.73 -13.59 -5.83
C MET A 98 0.30 -13.08 -5.64
N LYS A 99 -0.62 -13.37 -6.56
CA LYS A 99 -2.03 -12.96 -6.44
C LYS A 99 -2.70 -13.60 -5.21
N THR A 100 -2.44 -14.89 -4.96
CA THR A 100 -2.95 -15.57 -3.76
C THR A 100 -2.46 -14.88 -2.49
N GLN A 101 -1.17 -14.55 -2.42
CA GLN A 101 -0.64 -13.83 -1.25
C GLN A 101 -1.22 -12.43 -1.11
N LEU A 102 -1.40 -11.68 -2.21
CA LEU A 102 -2.01 -10.35 -2.18
C LEU A 102 -3.46 -10.40 -1.66
N ALA A 103 -4.24 -11.42 -2.07
CA ALA A 103 -5.60 -11.60 -1.55
C ALA A 103 -5.62 -11.88 -0.04
N ILE A 104 -4.66 -12.68 0.45
CA ILE A 104 -4.48 -12.94 1.89
C ILE A 104 -4.10 -11.65 2.63
N ASP A 105 -3.17 -10.88 2.09
CA ASP A 105 -2.73 -9.61 2.69
C ASP A 105 -3.88 -8.61 2.82
N VAL A 106 -4.71 -8.49 1.77
CA VAL A 106 -5.92 -7.64 1.77
C VAL A 106 -6.95 -8.11 2.78
N ALA A 107 -7.21 -9.43 2.86
CA ALA A 107 -8.14 -9.99 3.83
C ALA A 107 -7.67 -9.73 5.27
N ASN A 108 -6.40 -9.95 5.56
CA ASN A 108 -5.80 -9.69 6.87
C ASN A 108 -5.85 -8.20 7.24
N ALA A 109 -5.53 -7.31 6.29
CA ALA A 109 -5.62 -5.87 6.50
C ALA A 109 -7.06 -5.44 6.84
N SER A 110 -8.03 -5.94 6.08
CA SER A 110 -9.45 -5.67 6.31
C SER A 110 -9.90 -6.15 7.70
N GLU A 111 -9.53 -7.37 8.10
CA GLU A 111 -9.86 -7.91 9.42
C GLU A 111 -9.29 -7.04 10.55
N ILE A 112 -8.00 -6.68 10.46
CA ILE A 112 -7.33 -5.85 11.48
C ILE A 112 -7.99 -4.48 11.59
N LEU A 113 -8.26 -3.83 10.45
CA LEU A 113 -8.80 -2.47 10.41
C LEU A 113 -10.28 -2.42 10.83
N SER A 114 -11.03 -3.51 10.68
CA SER A 114 -12.40 -3.60 11.20
C SER A 114 -12.50 -3.56 12.74
N ARG A 115 -11.38 -3.79 13.43
CA ARG A 115 -11.27 -3.81 14.90
C ARG A 115 -10.51 -2.61 15.46
N ALA A 116 -9.99 -1.73 14.59
CA ALA A 116 -9.09 -0.63 14.93
C ALA A 116 -9.83 0.69 15.15
#